data_AF-A0A180EHM8-F1
#
_entry.id   AF-A0A180EHM8-F1
#
_cell.length_a   1.000
_cell.length_b   1.000
_cell.length_c   1.000
_cell.angle_alpha   90.00
_cell.angle_beta   90.00
_cell.angle_gamma   90.00
#
_symmetry.space_group_name_H-M   'P 1'
#
loop_
_entity.id
_entity.type
_entity.pdbx_description
1 polymer ?
#
loop_
_entity_poly.entity_id
_entity_poly.type
_entity_poly.pdbx_seq_one_letter_code
_entity_poly.pdbx_strand_id
1 'polypeptide(L)'
;MCRSLPLVLFLLFTTSLLAQQARLTIDDLLADNPMDALNRPISELVMPGALFLSSDQGKTWTDFTDGLPADALSLQLLDHEGDLFLTTSMHGLFTLPENECEWRPIGEGLPDPRHFTYGAMEAHGDHMVMATFQHGIFISDDRGAHWRRPVLNISNQQVMCLEFHDGVLYAGTGAGIWQSHDYGRNWQFNGGEMFPVYGLLSHNGRLVVAQQNGLGVVNGKDISWSPVTTQTAVTQLLPAGDFVYAVTASHEVFRSENGGAWATPDDNSSTQADPDPMTRALWNGFWPALPVKLPKNYSTRLVPDARGWMALVRGGC
;
A
#
# COMPACT_ATOMS: atom_id res chain seq x y z
N MET A 1 22.76 -6.85 -13.67
CA MET A 1 21.33 -7.17 -13.52
C MET A 1 20.90 -6.59 -12.19
N CYS A 2 19.86 -5.73 -12.14
CA CYS A 2 19.45 -5.10 -10.87
C CYS A 2 18.69 -6.04 -9.91
N ARG A 3 18.38 -7.27 -10.34
CA ARG A 3 17.38 -8.14 -9.69
C ARG A 3 17.83 -9.61 -9.54
N SER A 4 19.10 -9.83 -9.21
CA SER A 4 19.63 -11.18 -9.00
C SER A 4 20.25 -11.37 -7.61
N LEU A 5 19.42 -11.87 -6.69
CA LEU A 5 19.75 -12.75 -5.55
C LEU A 5 20.52 -12.17 -4.33
N PRO A 6 20.45 -12.85 -3.15
CA PRO A 6 20.84 -12.26 -1.87
C PRO A 6 22.31 -12.50 -1.52
N LEU A 7 22.93 -11.52 -0.83
CA LEU A 7 23.99 -11.60 0.20
C LEU A 7 24.81 -10.31 0.28
N VAL A 8 25.21 -10.01 1.52
CA VAL A 8 25.95 -8.84 2.00
C VAL A 8 27.35 -8.67 1.37
N LEU A 9 27.77 -7.41 1.15
CA LEU A 9 29.17 -7.00 1.28
C LEU A 9 29.30 -5.56 1.85
N PHE A 10 30.37 -5.28 2.60
CA PHE A 10 30.56 -4.06 3.42
C PHE A 10 31.97 -3.44 3.22
N LEU A 11 32.09 -2.10 3.21
CA LEU A 11 33.26 -1.25 3.61
C LEU A 11 34.53 -1.22 2.68
N LEU A 12 35.43 -0.21 2.66
CA LEU A 12 35.56 1.11 3.35
C LEU A 12 36.55 2.08 2.62
N PHE A 13 36.78 3.26 3.25
CA PHE A 13 37.82 4.30 3.09
C PHE A 13 37.49 5.51 2.15
N THR A 14 37.70 6.80 2.50
CA THR A 14 37.74 7.55 3.79
C THR A 14 37.74 9.09 3.53
N THR A 15 37.32 9.92 4.52
CA THR A 15 37.68 11.36 4.82
C THR A 15 38.07 12.32 3.67
N SER A 16 37.55 13.57 3.54
CA SER A 16 37.03 14.53 4.54
C SER A 16 36.29 15.71 3.87
N LEU A 17 35.55 16.51 4.67
CA LEU A 17 35.05 17.90 4.44
C LEU A 17 34.36 18.22 3.07
N LEU A 18 33.14 18.76 3.02
CA LEU A 18 32.61 19.90 3.79
C LEU A 18 31.12 19.73 4.11
N ALA A 19 30.67 20.43 5.15
CA ALA A 19 29.28 20.42 5.61
C ALA A 19 28.57 21.76 5.33
N GLN A 20 27.27 21.75 5.61
CA GLN A 20 26.39 22.89 5.92
C GLN A 20 25.86 23.77 4.77
N GLN A 21 24.53 23.74 4.69
CA GLN A 21 23.62 24.89 4.70
C GLN A 21 23.86 25.99 3.66
N ALA A 22 22.91 26.08 2.72
CA ALA A 22 22.71 27.28 1.91
C ALA A 22 22.54 28.52 2.82
N ARG A 23 23.57 29.36 2.86
CA ARG A 23 23.45 30.74 3.34
C ARG A 23 22.77 31.55 2.24
N LEU A 24 21.62 32.14 2.55
CA LEU A 24 21.20 33.38 1.89
C LEU A 24 22.26 34.43 2.18
N THR A 25 22.68 35.17 1.16
CA THR A 25 23.62 36.29 1.31
C THR A 25 22.88 37.56 1.69
N ILE A 26 23.60 38.54 2.24
CA ILE A 26 22.99 39.84 2.59
C ILE A 26 22.57 40.60 1.31
N ASP A 27 23.21 40.32 0.18
CA ASP A 27 22.86 40.89 -1.13
C ASP A 27 21.49 40.39 -1.63
N ASP A 28 21.08 39.15 -1.30
CA ASP A 28 19.74 38.61 -1.60
C ASP A 28 18.60 39.33 -0.86
N LEU A 29 18.92 40.07 0.21
CA LEU A 29 17.99 40.85 1.03
C LEU A 29 17.90 42.34 0.64
N LEU A 30 18.69 42.77 -0.35
CA LEU A 30 18.82 44.17 -0.77
C LEU A 30 18.43 44.42 -2.24
N ALA A 31 17.97 43.39 -2.98
CA ALA A 31 17.32 43.58 -4.26
C ALA A 31 15.88 44.11 -4.07
N ASP A 32 15.52 45.15 -4.80
CA ASP A 32 14.32 45.95 -4.55
C ASP A 32 12.98 45.19 -4.56
N ASN A 33 12.06 45.69 -3.72
CA ASN A 33 10.62 45.39 -3.64
C ASN A 33 10.19 44.11 -2.87
N PRO A 34 9.80 44.22 -1.58
CA PRO A 34 9.40 43.07 -0.76
C PRO A 34 8.07 42.40 -1.18
N MET A 35 7.35 42.95 -2.17
CA MET A 35 6.13 42.32 -2.71
C MET A 35 6.42 41.26 -3.78
N ASP A 36 7.56 41.30 -4.48
CA ASP A 36 7.89 40.29 -5.50
C ASP A 36 8.37 38.96 -4.87
N ALA A 37 8.83 38.98 -3.62
CA ALA A 37 9.07 37.78 -2.83
C ALA A 37 7.78 37.00 -2.49
N LEU A 38 6.62 37.68 -2.45
CA LEU A 38 5.30 37.09 -2.22
C LEU A 38 4.61 36.60 -3.50
N ASN A 39 5.08 37.03 -4.68
CA ASN A 39 4.57 36.61 -5.99
C ASN A 39 5.41 35.52 -6.66
N ARG A 40 6.47 35.01 -6.02
CA ARG A 40 6.99 33.70 -6.39
C ARG A 40 5.85 32.71 -6.20
N PRO A 41 5.49 31.87 -7.20
CA PRO A 41 4.61 30.76 -6.91
C PRO A 41 5.24 30.02 -5.73
N ILE A 42 4.41 29.60 -4.77
CA ILE A 42 4.85 28.55 -3.85
C ILE A 42 5.38 27.47 -4.78
N SER A 43 6.68 27.22 -4.73
CA SER A 43 7.22 26.03 -5.35
C SER A 43 6.55 24.92 -4.58
N GLU A 44 5.44 24.43 -5.14
CA GLU A 44 4.79 23.24 -4.64
C GLU A 44 5.90 22.26 -4.42
N LEU A 45 5.92 21.70 -3.21
CA LEU A 45 6.86 20.67 -2.89
C LEU A 45 6.45 19.51 -3.79
N VAL A 46 6.98 19.49 -5.03
CA VAL A 46 6.88 18.39 -5.96
C VAL A 46 7.56 17.27 -5.21
N MET A 47 6.75 16.49 -4.53
CA MET A 47 7.16 15.25 -3.93
C MET A 47 7.32 14.34 -5.15
N PRO A 48 8.56 14.10 -5.65
CA PRO A 48 8.74 13.13 -6.72
C PRO A 48 8.05 11.84 -6.29
N GLY A 49 7.20 11.29 -7.17
CA GLY A 49 6.18 10.30 -6.86
C GLY A 49 6.62 9.23 -5.86
N ALA A 50 6.39 9.46 -4.56
CA ALA A 50 7.30 8.92 -3.54
C ALA A 50 7.11 7.42 -3.26
N LEU A 51 7.79 6.63 -4.08
CA LEU A 51 7.99 5.19 -3.97
C LEU A 51 9.47 4.92 -3.70
N PHE A 52 9.76 4.31 -2.57
CA PHE A 52 11.12 3.93 -2.18
C PHE A 52 11.24 2.42 -1.98
N LEU A 53 12.36 1.87 -2.43
CA LEU A 53 12.72 0.46 -2.23
C LEU A 53 13.82 0.34 -1.18
N SER A 54 13.71 -0.69 -0.33
CA SER A 54 14.77 -1.15 0.56
C SER A 54 15.02 -2.64 0.39
N SER A 55 16.25 -2.98 0.04
CA SER A 55 16.74 -4.37 -0.06
C SER A 55 17.48 -4.85 1.21
N ASP A 56 17.54 -4.04 2.27
CA ASP A 56 18.34 -4.31 3.48
C ASP A 56 17.53 -4.37 4.79
N GLN A 57 16.22 -4.62 4.65
CA GLN A 57 15.19 -4.63 5.71
C GLN A 57 14.92 -3.22 6.28
N GLY A 58 14.81 -2.23 5.39
CA GLY A 58 14.43 -0.85 5.70
C GLY A 58 15.45 -0.03 6.47
N LYS A 59 16.73 -0.43 6.45
CA LYS A 59 17.84 0.32 7.06
C LYS A 59 18.28 1.46 6.12
N THR A 60 18.27 1.21 4.82
CA THR A 60 18.46 2.20 3.77
C THR A 60 17.34 2.11 2.73
N TRP A 61 17.11 3.22 2.03
CA TRP A 61 16.03 3.40 1.08
C TRP A 61 16.55 4.12 -0.16
N THR A 62 16.22 3.61 -1.34
CA THR A 62 16.55 4.23 -2.63
C THR A 62 15.27 4.65 -3.35
N ASP A 63 15.37 5.69 -4.17
CA ASP A 63 14.33 6.05 -5.14
C ASP A 63 14.01 4.84 -6.03
N PHE A 64 12.73 4.65 -6.36
CA PHE A 64 12.24 3.54 -7.19
C PHE A 64 11.18 4.03 -8.20
N THR A 65 11.36 5.25 -8.70
CA THR A 65 10.39 5.98 -9.54
C THR A 65 10.73 6.01 -11.03
N ASP A 66 11.85 5.44 -11.47
CA ASP A 66 12.28 5.43 -12.88
C ASP A 66 11.16 4.97 -13.83
N GLY A 67 10.73 5.83 -14.75
CA GLY A 67 9.62 5.59 -15.69
C GLY A 67 8.25 6.13 -15.25
N LEU A 68 8.11 6.57 -13.99
CA LEU A 68 6.91 7.26 -13.52
C LEU A 68 6.95 8.77 -13.85
N PRO A 69 5.79 9.42 -14.07
CA PRO A 69 5.69 10.88 -14.09
C PRO A 69 6.16 11.47 -12.75
N ALA A 70 6.83 12.62 -12.81
CA ALA A 70 7.43 13.25 -11.61
C ALA A 70 6.39 13.63 -10.54
N ASP A 71 5.14 13.87 -10.93
CA ASP A 71 4.00 14.21 -10.10
C ASP A 71 3.12 13.00 -9.68
N ALA A 72 3.47 11.77 -10.09
CA ALA A 72 2.65 10.59 -9.85
C ALA A 72 2.71 10.07 -8.41
N LEU A 73 1.73 10.43 -7.57
CA LEU A 73 1.62 9.84 -6.23
C LEU A 73 1.22 8.37 -6.33
N SER A 74 2.00 7.51 -5.65
CA SER A 74 1.76 6.07 -5.58
C SER A 74 0.59 5.73 -4.65
N LEU A 75 -0.38 4.94 -5.12
CA LEU A 75 -1.60 4.60 -4.36
C LEU A 75 -1.55 3.17 -3.81
N GLN A 76 -1.46 2.18 -4.70
CA GLN A 76 -1.33 0.78 -4.34
C GLN A 76 -0.35 0.09 -5.29
N LEU A 77 0.51 -0.73 -4.69
CA LEU A 77 1.38 -1.68 -5.37
C LEU A 77 0.87 -3.11 -5.16
N LEU A 78 1.01 -3.94 -6.18
CA LEU A 78 0.80 -5.38 -6.19
C LEU A 78 2.06 -6.04 -6.78
N ASP A 79 2.61 -7.05 -6.12
CA ASP A 79 3.48 -8.05 -6.78
C ASP A 79 2.59 -9.19 -7.27
N HIS A 80 2.75 -9.57 -8.53
CA HIS A 80 2.07 -10.73 -9.06
C HIS A 80 2.99 -11.51 -10.02
N GLU A 81 3.42 -12.68 -9.58
CA GLU A 81 4.28 -13.60 -10.33
C GLU A 81 5.60 -12.93 -10.79
N GLY A 82 6.16 -12.02 -9.97
CA GLY A 82 7.43 -11.33 -10.22
C GLY A 82 7.31 -9.99 -10.96
N ASP A 83 6.18 -9.74 -11.62
CA ASP A 83 5.86 -8.42 -12.17
C ASP A 83 5.28 -7.52 -11.06
N LEU A 84 5.65 -6.25 -11.03
CA LEU A 84 4.99 -5.27 -10.18
C LEU A 84 3.92 -4.51 -10.97
N PHE A 85 2.83 -4.17 -10.28
CA PHE A 85 1.77 -3.30 -10.79
C PHE A 85 1.50 -2.18 -9.80
N LEU A 86 1.59 -0.94 -10.26
CA LEU A 86 1.44 0.27 -9.45
C LEU A 86 0.31 1.15 -9.97
N THR A 87 -0.69 1.39 -9.13
CA THR A 87 -1.69 2.43 -9.39
C THR A 87 -1.20 3.77 -8.88
N THR A 88 -1.44 4.82 -9.65
CA THR A 88 -1.01 6.18 -9.36
C THR A 88 -2.19 7.15 -9.34
N SER A 89 -2.09 8.25 -8.59
CA SER A 89 -3.04 9.36 -8.72
C SER A 89 -2.88 9.98 -10.10
N MET A 90 -3.97 10.20 -10.83
CA MET A 90 -4.01 11.00 -12.08
C MET A 90 -3.22 10.48 -13.30
N HIS A 91 -2.32 9.49 -13.18
CA HIS A 91 -1.55 8.95 -14.31
C HIS A 91 -1.85 7.50 -14.69
N GLY A 92 -2.65 6.78 -13.89
CA GLY A 92 -3.16 5.46 -14.26
C GLY A 92 -2.42 4.28 -13.61
N LEU A 93 -2.48 3.13 -14.30
CA LEU A 93 -1.80 1.90 -13.93
C LEU A 93 -0.44 1.82 -14.65
N PHE A 94 0.60 1.45 -13.90
CA PHE A 94 1.92 1.15 -14.42
C PHE A 94 2.27 -0.30 -14.11
N THR A 95 3.06 -0.93 -14.97
CA THR A 95 3.71 -2.22 -14.72
C THR A 95 5.22 -2.04 -14.73
N LEU A 96 5.91 -2.89 -13.97
CA LEU A 96 7.36 -2.99 -13.96
C LEU A 96 7.72 -4.49 -13.96
N PRO A 97 7.92 -5.08 -15.16
CA PRO A 97 8.15 -6.51 -15.31
C PRO A 97 9.35 -7.01 -14.51
N GLU A 98 9.35 -8.31 -14.14
CA GLU A 98 10.38 -8.89 -13.26
C GLU A 98 11.81 -8.54 -13.68
N ASN A 99 12.09 -8.60 -14.99
CA ASN A 99 13.44 -8.45 -15.55
C ASN A 99 13.81 -7.02 -16.00
N GLU A 100 12.96 -6.03 -15.69
CA GLU A 100 13.15 -4.62 -16.09
C GLU A 100 13.47 -3.68 -14.90
N CYS A 101 13.79 -2.43 -15.20
CA CYS A 101 14.16 -1.42 -14.19
C CYS A 101 13.33 -0.12 -14.28
N GLU A 102 12.42 -0.01 -15.24
CA GLU A 102 11.68 1.21 -15.57
C GLU A 102 10.18 0.91 -15.64
N TRP A 103 9.37 1.67 -14.93
CA TRP A 103 7.92 1.58 -14.95
C TRP A 103 7.35 1.98 -16.31
N ARG A 104 6.33 1.26 -16.78
CA ARG A 104 5.65 1.54 -18.06
C ARG A 104 4.14 1.63 -17.87
N PRO A 105 3.45 2.60 -18.50
CA PRO A 105 2.00 2.72 -18.42
C PRO A 105 1.33 1.52 -19.11
N ILE A 106 0.24 1.05 -18.52
CA ILE A 106 -0.60 -0.04 -19.03
C ILE A 106 -2.07 0.26 -18.65
N GLY A 107 -3.02 -0.61 -19.02
CA GLY A 107 -4.42 -0.49 -18.61
C GLY A 107 -5.35 0.09 -19.67
N GLU A 108 -5.24 -0.38 -20.92
CA GLU A 108 -6.17 0.02 -21.98
C GLU A 108 -7.61 -0.34 -21.57
N GLY A 109 -8.58 0.55 -21.82
CA GLY A 109 -9.98 0.34 -21.42
C GLY A 109 -10.33 0.73 -19.98
N LEU A 110 -9.35 1.12 -19.15
CA LEU A 110 -9.62 1.87 -17.92
C LEU A 110 -10.06 3.32 -18.25
N PRO A 111 -10.87 3.98 -17.40
CA PRO A 111 -11.26 5.38 -17.61
C PRO A 111 -10.10 6.36 -17.40
N ASP A 112 -10.29 7.63 -17.83
CA ASP A 112 -9.31 8.70 -17.63
C ASP A 112 -8.95 8.84 -16.13
N PRO A 113 -7.68 8.59 -15.75
CA PRO A 113 -7.25 8.55 -14.35
C PRO A 113 -7.35 9.91 -13.64
N ARG A 114 -7.56 11.01 -14.37
CA ARG A 114 -7.77 12.35 -13.78
C ARG A 114 -9.19 12.55 -13.24
N HIS A 115 -10.13 11.71 -13.64
CA HIS A 115 -11.53 11.73 -13.19
C HIS A 115 -11.90 10.45 -12.40
N PHE A 116 -10.90 9.69 -11.96
CA PHE A 116 -11.09 8.32 -11.50
C PHE A 116 -10.05 7.93 -10.44
N THR A 117 -10.53 7.47 -9.29
CA THR A 117 -9.67 7.02 -8.19
C THR A 117 -9.69 5.50 -8.06
N TYR A 118 -8.52 4.88 -8.20
CA TYR A 118 -8.28 3.48 -7.92
C TYR A 118 -8.43 3.21 -6.41
N GLY A 119 -9.18 2.17 -6.06
CA GLY A 119 -9.44 1.78 -4.67
C GLY A 119 -8.53 0.64 -4.22
N ALA A 120 -8.64 -0.49 -4.91
CA ALA A 120 -7.80 -1.66 -4.71
C ALA A 120 -7.58 -2.40 -6.04
N MET A 121 -6.64 -3.31 -6.08
CA MET A 121 -6.25 -4.12 -7.22
C MET A 121 -5.72 -5.45 -6.71
N GLU A 122 -6.04 -6.53 -7.41
CA GLU A 122 -5.75 -7.90 -7.02
C GLU A 122 -5.60 -8.80 -8.26
N ALA A 123 -4.80 -9.87 -8.19
CA ALA A 123 -4.48 -10.73 -9.33
C ALA A 123 -4.42 -12.23 -8.98
N HIS A 124 -4.69 -13.08 -9.99
CA HIS A 124 -4.54 -14.53 -9.91
C HIS A 124 -4.37 -15.13 -11.32
N GLY A 125 -3.18 -15.65 -11.64
CA GLY A 125 -2.83 -16.04 -13.00
C GLY A 125 -2.90 -14.85 -13.96
N ASP A 126 -3.52 -15.02 -15.13
CA ASP A 126 -3.69 -13.91 -16.08
C ASP A 126 -4.84 -12.94 -15.72
N HIS A 127 -5.65 -13.28 -14.70
CA HIS A 127 -6.79 -12.44 -14.30
C HIS A 127 -6.38 -11.36 -13.31
N MET A 128 -6.76 -10.12 -13.58
CA MET A 128 -6.63 -9.00 -12.66
C MET A 128 -7.98 -8.33 -12.42
N VAL A 129 -8.22 -7.88 -11.19
CA VAL A 129 -9.42 -7.13 -10.81
C VAL A 129 -9.00 -5.81 -10.18
N MET A 130 -9.69 -4.74 -10.56
CA MET A 130 -9.40 -3.38 -10.12
C MET A 130 -10.68 -2.73 -9.59
N ALA A 131 -10.68 -2.50 -8.28
CA ALA A 131 -11.67 -1.76 -7.54
C ALA A 131 -11.46 -0.25 -7.63
N THR A 132 -12.56 0.48 -7.49
CA THR A 132 -12.63 1.93 -7.77
C THR A 132 -13.55 2.57 -6.74
N PHE A 133 -13.32 3.85 -6.43
CA PHE A 133 -14.13 4.56 -5.45
C PHE A 133 -15.58 4.84 -5.93
N GLN A 134 -15.81 4.94 -7.24
CA GLN A 134 -17.06 5.50 -7.80
C GLN A 134 -17.68 4.68 -8.95
N HIS A 135 -16.96 3.71 -9.52
CA HIS A 135 -17.34 3.04 -10.76
C HIS A 135 -17.49 1.51 -10.62
N GLY A 136 -17.52 1.00 -9.39
CA GLY A 136 -17.52 -0.43 -9.08
C GLY A 136 -16.15 -1.04 -9.35
N ILE A 137 -16.09 -2.17 -10.05
CA ILE A 137 -14.85 -2.83 -10.46
C ILE A 137 -14.66 -2.89 -11.99
N PHE A 138 -13.41 -3.12 -12.41
CA PHE A 138 -12.97 -3.48 -13.75
C PHE A 138 -12.20 -4.79 -13.68
N ILE A 139 -12.19 -5.58 -14.76
CA ILE A 139 -11.41 -6.82 -14.86
C ILE A 139 -10.63 -6.89 -16.16
N SER A 140 -9.45 -7.51 -16.09
CA SER A 140 -8.56 -7.89 -17.19
C SER A 140 -8.37 -9.41 -17.16
N ASP A 141 -8.19 -10.00 -18.34
CA ASP A 141 -7.92 -11.43 -18.56
C ASP A 141 -6.53 -11.66 -19.21
N ASP A 142 -5.67 -10.65 -19.13
CA ASP A 142 -4.40 -10.55 -19.86
C ASP A 142 -3.36 -9.72 -19.09
N ARG A 143 -3.23 -9.97 -17.78
CA ARG A 143 -2.23 -9.34 -16.89
C ARG A 143 -2.26 -7.81 -16.92
N GLY A 144 -3.45 -7.23 -17.01
CA GLY A 144 -3.68 -5.80 -16.94
C GLY A 144 -3.46 -5.04 -18.25
N ALA A 145 -3.24 -5.73 -19.38
CA ALA A 145 -3.11 -5.08 -20.69
C ALA A 145 -4.42 -4.41 -21.13
N HIS A 146 -5.54 -5.15 -21.15
CA HIS A 146 -6.86 -4.64 -21.52
C HIS A 146 -7.90 -4.90 -20.42
N TRP A 147 -8.68 -3.86 -20.12
CA TRP A 147 -9.68 -3.85 -19.06
C TRP A 147 -11.08 -3.61 -19.58
N ARG A 148 -12.05 -4.19 -18.88
CA ARG A 148 -13.47 -4.06 -19.18
C ARG A 148 -14.29 -4.10 -17.90
N ARG A 149 -15.44 -3.41 -17.88
CA ARG A 149 -16.40 -3.53 -16.79
C ARG A 149 -17.15 -4.87 -16.91
N PRO A 150 -17.31 -5.66 -15.84
CA PRO A 150 -18.19 -6.83 -15.85
C PRO A 150 -19.66 -6.40 -15.97
N VAL A 151 -20.49 -7.31 -16.51
CA VAL A 151 -21.93 -7.08 -16.72
C VAL A 151 -22.70 -7.01 -15.40
N LEU A 152 -22.36 -7.88 -14.44
CA LEU A 152 -22.92 -7.89 -13.09
C LEU A 152 -21.87 -7.39 -12.09
N ASN A 153 -21.83 -6.08 -11.94
CA ASN A 153 -20.85 -5.34 -11.14
C ASN A 153 -21.39 -5.02 -9.73
N ILE A 154 -20.49 -4.74 -8.78
CA ILE A 154 -20.85 -4.19 -7.46
C ILE A 154 -21.33 -2.75 -7.67
N SER A 155 -22.64 -2.54 -7.73
CA SER A 155 -23.23 -1.26 -8.11
C SER A 155 -23.33 -0.28 -6.93
N ASN A 156 -22.98 0.98 -7.18
CA ASN A 156 -23.11 2.11 -6.24
C ASN A 156 -22.48 1.89 -4.85
N GLN A 157 -21.40 1.10 -4.78
CA GLN A 157 -20.59 0.92 -3.58
C GLN A 157 -19.13 1.27 -3.88
N GLN A 158 -18.52 1.95 -2.91
CA GLN A 158 -17.08 2.14 -2.84
C GLN A 158 -16.44 0.81 -2.44
N VAL A 159 -15.55 0.28 -3.29
CA VAL A 159 -14.81 -0.96 -3.02
C VAL A 159 -13.42 -0.57 -2.52
N MET A 160 -13.14 -0.91 -1.26
CA MET A 160 -11.96 -0.43 -0.50
C MET A 160 -10.79 -1.40 -0.52
N CYS A 161 -11.07 -2.70 -0.56
CA CYS A 161 -10.07 -3.76 -0.60
C CYS A 161 -10.57 -4.93 -1.43
N LEU A 162 -9.63 -5.65 -2.03
CA LEU A 162 -9.80 -6.90 -2.74
C LEU A 162 -8.80 -7.90 -2.14
N GLU A 163 -9.13 -9.18 -2.15
CA GLU A 163 -8.24 -10.25 -1.65
C GLU A 163 -8.67 -11.61 -2.24
N PHE A 164 -7.73 -12.42 -2.73
CA PHE A 164 -8.00 -13.84 -3.06
C PHE A 164 -7.80 -14.74 -1.85
N HIS A 165 -8.80 -15.56 -1.54
CA HIS A 165 -8.72 -16.58 -0.49
C HIS A 165 -9.38 -17.87 -0.96
N ASP A 166 -8.64 -18.99 -0.93
CA ASP A 166 -9.07 -20.33 -1.36
C ASP A 166 -9.78 -20.38 -2.73
N GLY A 167 -9.25 -19.61 -3.70
CA GLY A 167 -9.79 -19.52 -5.06
C GLY A 167 -11.05 -18.66 -5.22
N VAL A 168 -11.46 -17.98 -4.15
CA VAL A 168 -12.59 -17.02 -4.14
C VAL A 168 -12.02 -15.61 -4.01
N LEU A 169 -12.49 -14.68 -4.84
CA LEU A 169 -12.17 -13.26 -4.72
C LEU A 169 -13.16 -12.59 -3.78
N TYR A 170 -12.66 -11.90 -2.76
CA TYR A 170 -13.47 -11.10 -1.85
C TYR A 170 -13.28 -9.61 -2.12
N ALA A 171 -14.33 -8.82 -1.83
CA ALA A 171 -14.31 -7.36 -1.92
C ALA A 171 -14.90 -6.75 -0.64
N GLY A 172 -14.09 -5.95 0.05
CA GLY A 172 -14.56 -5.13 1.16
C GLY A 172 -15.17 -3.83 0.65
N THR A 173 -16.37 -3.52 1.12
CA THR A 173 -17.14 -2.33 0.70
C THR A 173 -17.62 -1.52 1.89
N GLY A 174 -18.20 -0.34 1.63
CA GLY A 174 -18.89 0.47 2.63
C GLY A 174 -20.09 -0.23 3.33
N ALA A 175 -20.58 -1.35 2.77
CA ALA A 175 -21.77 -2.06 3.24
C ALA A 175 -21.49 -3.55 3.59
N GLY A 176 -20.24 -3.93 3.84
CA GLY A 176 -19.84 -5.31 4.14
C GLY A 176 -19.04 -5.99 3.01
N ILE A 177 -19.04 -7.32 3.00
CA ILE A 177 -18.20 -8.15 2.11
C ILE A 177 -19.03 -8.71 0.95
N TRP A 178 -18.47 -8.62 -0.25
CA TRP A 178 -18.92 -9.34 -1.45
C TRP A 178 -17.90 -10.42 -1.83
N GLN A 179 -18.34 -11.44 -2.56
CA GLN A 179 -17.48 -12.50 -3.08
C GLN A 179 -17.78 -12.83 -4.55
N SER A 180 -16.78 -13.35 -5.25
CA SER A 180 -16.84 -13.81 -6.64
C SER A 180 -16.06 -15.11 -6.79
N HIS A 181 -16.66 -16.09 -7.48
CA HIS A 181 -16.05 -17.39 -7.80
C HIS A 181 -15.53 -17.47 -9.25
N ASP A 182 -15.46 -16.35 -9.96
CA ASP A 182 -15.16 -16.29 -11.39
C ASP A 182 -14.29 -15.07 -11.78
N TYR A 183 -13.37 -14.72 -10.87
CA TYR A 183 -12.39 -13.63 -11.01
C TYR A 183 -13.06 -12.27 -11.29
N GLY A 184 -14.10 -11.96 -10.51
CA GLY A 184 -14.81 -10.68 -10.54
C GLY A 184 -15.82 -10.52 -11.69
N ARG A 185 -16.15 -11.56 -12.45
CA ARG A 185 -17.17 -11.47 -13.52
C ARG A 185 -18.59 -11.35 -12.96
N ASN A 186 -18.87 -12.05 -11.87
CA ASN A 186 -20.12 -12.00 -11.13
C ASN A 186 -19.85 -11.92 -9.61
N TRP A 187 -20.67 -11.12 -8.92
CA TRP A 187 -20.53 -10.87 -7.48
C TRP A 187 -21.80 -11.23 -6.71
N GLN A 188 -21.61 -11.77 -5.50
CA GLN A 188 -22.66 -12.06 -4.55
C GLN A 188 -22.33 -11.43 -3.21
N PHE A 189 -23.31 -10.84 -2.54
CA PHE A 189 -23.12 -10.34 -1.17
C PHE A 189 -22.87 -11.53 -0.23
N ASN A 190 -21.74 -11.51 0.49
CA ASN A 190 -21.36 -12.60 1.38
C ASN A 190 -21.89 -12.38 2.79
N GLY A 191 -21.88 -11.13 3.28
CA GLY A 191 -22.37 -10.79 4.61
C GLY A 191 -21.63 -9.59 5.23
N GLY A 192 -21.89 -9.39 6.53
CA GLY A 192 -21.34 -8.31 7.32
C GLY A 192 -22.43 -7.44 7.95
N GLU A 193 -22.17 -6.96 9.16
CA GLU A 193 -22.85 -5.80 9.71
C GLU A 193 -22.48 -4.59 8.85
N MET A 194 -23.43 -3.67 8.60
CA MET A 194 -23.33 -2.58 7.61
C MET A 194 -22.30 -1.48 7.98
N PHE A 195 -21.03 -1.88 8.06
CA PHE A 195 -19.88 -1.06 8.38
C PHE A 195 -18.84 -1.18 7.26
N PRO A 196 -18.07 -0.11 6.99
CA PRO A 196 -16.98 -0.16 6.01
C PRO A 196 -15.93 -1.21 6.37
N VAL A 197 -15.63 -2.08 5.42
CA VAL A 197 -14.50 -3.00 5.46
C VAL A 197 -13.30 -2.31 4.81
N TYR A 198 -12.27 -2.02 5.60
CA TYR A 198 -11.07 -1.28 5.16
C TYR A 198 -9.90 -2.19 4.79
N GLY A 199 -9.87 -3.41 5.33
CA GLY A 199 -8.82 -4.38 5.02
C GLY A 199 -9.37 -5.79 4.93
N LEU A 200 -8.83 -6.54 3.98
CA LEU A 200 -8.87 -7.99 3.89
C LEU A 200 -7.43 -8.46 3.78
N LEU A 201 -7.13 -9.66 4.28
CA LEU A 201 -5.83 -10.32 4.12
C LEU A 201 -5.98 -11.84 4.26
N SER A 202 -5.55 -12.59 3.25
CA SER A 202 -5.44 -14.04 3.27
C SER A 202 -4.09 -14.43 3.86
N HIS A 203 -4.10 -15.13 5.00
CA HIS A 203 -2.88 -15.59 5.65
C HIS A 203 -3.12 -16.90 6.42
N ASN A 204 -2.20 -17.86 6.27
CA ASN A 204 -2.22 -19.15 6.97
C ASN A 204 -3.58 -19.87 6.94
N GLY A 205 -4.24 -19.89 5.78
CA GLY A 205 -5.54 -20.53 5.58
C GLY A 205 -6.71 -19.80 6.24
N ARG A 206 -6.59 -18.49 6.49
CA ARG A 206 -7.65 -17.64 7.02
C ARG A 206 -7.75 -16.32 6.28
N LEU A 207 -8.97 -15.85 6.06
CA LEU A 207 -9.25 -14.50 5.60
C LEU A 207 -9.52 -13.59 6.80
N VAL A 208 -8.54 -12.77 7.15
CA VAL A 208 -8.66 -11.74 8.18
C VAL A 208 -9.39 -10.53 7.59
N VAL A 209 -10.28 -9.93 8.37
CA VAL A 209 -11.03 -8.73 8.00
C VAL A 209 -10.81 -7.61 9.02
N ALA A 210 -10.62 -6.40 8.53
CA ALA A 210 -10.51 -5.16 9.30
C ALA A 210 -11.64 -4.20 8.94
N GLN A 211 -12.38 -3.76 9.96
CA GLN A 211 -13.37 -2.68 9.89
C GLN A 211 -12.87 -1.46 10.68
N GLN A 212 -13.70 -0.42 10.78
CA GLN A 212 -13.33 0.84 11.44
C GLN A 212 -12.80 0.64 12.88
N ASN A 213 -13.45 -0.18 13.69
CA ASN A 213 -13.10 -0.33 15.12
C ASN A 213 -12.91 -1.81 15.53
N GLY A 214 -12.71 -2.73 14.58
CA GLY A 214 -12.75 -4.17 14.85
C GLY A 214 -11.99 -5.02 13.84
N LEU A 215 -11.49 -6.14 14.33
CA LEU A 215 -10.75 -7.18 13.59
C LEU A 215 -11.50 -8.50 13.70
N GLY A 216 -11.49 -9.32 12.66
CA GLY A 216 -12.18 -10.61 12.66
C GLY A 216 -11.69 -11.57 11.60
N VAL A 217 -12.35 -12.72 11.50
CA VAL A 217 -12.08 -13.77 10.50
C VAL A 217 -13.36 -14.13 9.76
N VAL A 218 -13.30 -14.20 8.44
CA VAL A 218 -14.41 -14.66 7.59
C VAL A 218 -14.52 -16.19 7.69
N ASN A 219 -15.71 -16.69 8.01
CA ASN A 219 -16.02 -18.10 8.16
C ASN A 219 -17.19 -18.47 7.24
N GLY A 220 -16.90 -18.66 5.95
CA GLY A 220 -17.92 -18.82 4.92
C GLY A 220 -18.74 -17.53 4.75
N LYS A 221 -20.00 -17.53 5.19
CA LYS A 221 -20.91 -16.37 5.11
C LYS A 221 -20.92 -15.50 6.37
N ASP A 222 -20.40 -16.01 7.48
CA ASP A 222 -20.37 -15.31 8.76
C ASP A 222 -18.99 -14.69 8.99
N ILE A 223 -18.93 -13.70 9.89
CA ILE A 223 -17.66 -13.13 10.36
C ILE A 223 -17.57 -13.36 11.87
N SER A 224 -16.48 -13.96 12.32
CA SER A 224 -16.18 -14.09 13.75
C SER A 224 -15.29 -12.93 14.18
N TRP A 225 -15.90 -11.94 14.82
CA TRP A 225 -15.20 -10.78 15.35
C TRP A 225 -14.37 -11.10 16.60
N SER A 226 -13.20 -10.48 16.68
CA SER A 226 -12.37 -10.46 17.88
C SER A 226 -13.02 -9.62 18.98
N PRO A 227 -12.80 -9.95 20.27
CA PRO A 227 -13.16 -9.04 21.36
C PRO A 227 -12.30 -7.76 21.41
N VAL A 228 -11.20 -7.69 20.64
CA VAL A 228 -10.34 -6.50 20.55
C VAL A 228 -10.99 -5.44 19.67
N THR A 229 -11.15 -4.24 20.24
CA THR A 229 -11.60 -3.03 19.53
C THR A 229 -10.48 -2.00 19.47
N THR A 230 -10.40 -1.26 18.37
CA THR A 230 -9.38 -0.23 18.16
C THR A 230 -9.95 1.17 18.42
N GLN A 231 -9.13 2.09 18.93
CA GLN A 231 -9.58 3.49 19.15
C GLN A 231 -9.67 4.29 17.85
N THR A 232 -8.91 3.89 16.83
CA THR A 232 -8.94 4.47 15.48
C THR A 232 -8.99 3.39 14.41
N ALA A 233 -9.24 3.80 13.17
CA ALA A 233 -9.31 2.91 12.01
C ALA A 233 -8.07 2.03 11.87
N VAL A 234 -8.26 0.73 11.68
CA VAL A 234 -7.20 -0.14 11.16
C VAL A 234 -6.94 0.27 9.71
N THR A 235 -5.75 0.83 9.46
CA THR A 235 -5.35 1.37 8.16
C THR A 235 -4.55 0.38 7.33
N GLN A 236 -3.99 -0.66 7.97
CA GLN A 236 -3.11 -1.61 7.31
C GLN A 236 -3.17 -3.00 7.96
N LEU A 237 -3.21 -4.04 7.13
CA LEU A 237 -2.90 -5.42 7.51
C LEU A 237 -1.57 -5.82 6.85
N LEU A 238 -0.76 -6.62 7.56
CA LEU A 238 0.57 -7.09 7.13
C LEU A 238 0.77 -8.56 7.49
N PRO A 239 1.07 -9.45 6.52
CA PRO A 239 1.53 -10.81 6.81
C PRO A 239 3.04 -10.82 7.13
N ALA A 240 3.45 -11.62 8.12
CA ALA A 240 4.86 -11.97 8.31
C ALA A 240 5.02 -13.31 9.06
N GLY A 241 5.52 -14.32 8.35
CA GLY A 241 5.68 -15.70 8.85
C GLY A 241 4.37 -16.30 9.33
N ASP A 242 4.26 -16.56 10.64
CA ASP A 242 3.07 -17.16 11.24
C ASP A 242 2.00 -16.13 11.66
N PHE A 243 2.29 -14.81 11.56
CA PHE A 243 1.48 -13.74 12.13
C PHE A 243 0.90 -12.76 11.08
N VAL A 244 -0.33 -12.33 11.32
CA VAL A 244 -0.88 -11.07 10.78
C VAL A 244 -0.68 -9.94 11.78
N TYR A 245 -0.23 -8.80 11.31
CA TYR A 245 -0.17 -7.54 12.04
C TYR A 245 -1.24 -6.58 11.52
N ALA A 246 -1.90 -5.87 12.43
CA ALA A 246 -2.86 -4.82 12.13
C ALA A 246 -2.34 -3.50 12.69
N VAL A 247 -2.30 -2.46 11.87
CA VAL A 247 -1.84 -1.12 12.26
C VAL A 247 -3.01 -0.14 12.20
N THR A 248 -3.14 0.71 13.23
CA THR A 248 -4.18 1.75 13.29
C THR A 248 -3.70 3.10 12.77
N ALA A 249 -4.63 4.02 12.53
CA ALA A 249 -4.32 5.42 12.19
C ALA A 249 -3.58 6.18 13.32
N SER A 250 -3.65 5.69 14.56
CA SER A 250 -2.86 6.13 15.72
C SER A 250 -1.46 5.50 15.79
N HIS A 251 -1.09 4.66 14.81
CA HIS A 251 0.12 3.83 14.78
C HIS A 251 0.21 2.79 15.92
N GLU A 252 -0.92 2.40 16.52
CA GLU A 252 -0.98 1.23 17.40
C GLU A 252 -0.83 -0.02 16.53
N VAL A 253 -0.08 -1.01 17.00
CA VAL A 253 0.16 -2.28 16.31
C VAL A 253 -0.41 -3.42 17.14
N PHE A 254 -1.22 -4.24 16.49
CA PHE A 254 -1.75 -5.50 17.03
C PHE A 254 -1.21 -6.65 16.20
N ARG A 255 -1.04 -7.85 16.78
CA ARG A 255 -0.70 -9.05 16.00
C ARG A 255 -1.51 -10.27 16.42
N SER A 256 -1.70 -11.20 15.48
CA SER A 256 -2.40 -12.47 15.69
C SER A 256 -1.83 -13.58 14.82
N GLU A 257 -1.70 -14.79 15.37
CA GLU A 257 -1.38 -16.00 14.59
C GLU A 257 -2.56 -16.44 13.68
N ASN A 258 -3.78 -15.98 13.99
CA ASN A 258 -4.99 -16.59 13.42
C ASN A 258 -6.17 -15.62 13.21
N GLY A 259 -5.99 -14.32 13.40
CA GLY A 259 -7.01 -13.27 13.25
C GLY A 259 -8.09 -13.22 14.33
N GLY A 260 -8.18 -14.20 15.23
CA GLY A 260 -9.21 -14.25 16.27
C GLY A 260 -8.82 -13.58 17.58
N ALA A 261 -7.62 -13.90 18.09
CA ALA A 261 -7.06 -13.31 19.31
C ALA A 261 -5.85 -12.43 18.96
N TRP A 262 -5.83 -11.20 19.44
CA TRP A 262 -4.79 -10.21 19.11
C TRP A 262 -4.05 -9.76 20.37
N ALA A 263 -2.73 -9.67 20.28
CA ALA A 263 -1.86 -9.12 21.30
C ALA A 263 -1.41 -7.69 20.95
N THR A 264 -0.85 -6.99 21.92
CA THR A 264 -0.14 -5.70 21.80
C THR A 264 1.35 -5.88 22.16
N PRO A 265 2.24 -4.91 21.84
CA PRO A 265 3.68 -5.04 22.12
C PRO A 265 4.03 -5.13 23.61
N ASP A 266 3.20 -4.54 24.48
CA ASP A 266 3.37 -4.59 25.94
C ASP A 266 2.93 -5.93 26.56
N ASP A 267 2.31 -6.83 25.78
CA ASP A 267 1.94 -8.16 26.24
C ASP A 267 3.18 -9.07 26.37
N ASN A 268 3.66 -9.23 27.61
CA ASN A 268 4.75 -10.14 28.02
C ASN A 268 4.51 -11.64 27.69
N SER A 269 3.43 -12.00 26.98
CA SER A 269 3.16 -13.35 26.47
C SER A 269 3.99 -13.70 25.23
N SER A 270 4.63 -12.71 24.60
CA SER A 270 5.39 -12.83 23.34
C SER A 270 6.82 -13.38 23.52
N THR A 271 7.00 -14.71 23.51
CA THR A 271 8.34 -15.35 23.49
C THR A 271 8.78 -15.91 22.15
N GLN A 272 7.94 -15.86 21.10
CA GLN A 272 8.34 -16.23 19.75
C GLN A 272 9.19 -15.14 19.08
N ALA A 273 10.18 -15.56 18.30
CA ALA A 273 11.01 -14.66 17.52
C ALA A 273 10.29 -14.27 16.22
N ASP A 274 9.91 -12.99 16.11
CA ASP A 274 9.32 -12.46 14.87
C ASP A 274 10.25 -12.71 13.66
N PRO A 275 9.69 -13.10 12.50
CA PRO A 275 10.44 -13.71 11.39
C PRO A 275 11.26 -12.71 10.57
N ASP A 276 10.78 -11.48 10.36
CA ASP A 276 11.54 -10.42 9.69
C ASP A 276 11.88 -9.27 10.66
N PRO A 277 13.13 -8.77 10.66
CA PRO A 277 13.56 -7.67 11.51
C PRO A 277 12.78 -6.35 11.36
N MET A 278 12.23 -6.01 10.20
CA MET A 278 11.40 -4.80 10.05
C MET A 278 10.04 -4.99 10.72
N THR A 279 9.36 -6.12 10.49
CA THR A 279 8.08 -6.39 11.18
C THR A 279 8.26 -6.42 12.69
N ARG A 280 9.37 -7.02 13.17
CA ARG A 280 9.76 -6.95 14.58
C ARG A 280 10.01 -5.52 15.05
N ALA A 281 10.64 -4.68 14.24
CA ALA A 281 10.90 -3.29 14.60
C ALA A 281 9.58 -2.50 14.70
N LEU A 282 8.69 -2.62 13.71
CA LEU A 282 7.34 -2.06 13.71
C LEU A 282 6.54 -2.50 14.94
N TRP A 283 6.58 -3.80 15.26
CA TRP A 283 5.98 -4.37 16.48
C TRP A 283 6.51 -3.69 17.75
N ASN A 284 7.82 -3.45 17.83
CA ASN A 284 8.45 -2.73 18.95
C ASN A 284 8.37 -1.19 18.80
N GLY A 285 7.42 -0.67 18.00
CA GLY A 285 7.15 0.77 17.84
C GLY A 285 8.15 1.57 17.00
N PHE A 286 9.11 0.92 16.35
CA PHE A 286 10.05 1.59 15.43
C PHE A 286 9.39 1.83 14.07
N TRP A 287 9.45 3.07 13.60
CA TRP A 287 9.04 3.47 12.26
C TRP A 287 10.27 3.90 11.44
N PRO A 288 10.52 3.33 10.25
CA PRO A 288 11.71 3.66 9.46
C PRO A 288 11.70 5.13 9.00
N ALA A 289 12.85 5.78 9.15
CA ALA A 289 13.06 7.13 8.64
C ALA A 289 13.27 7.07 7.11
N LEU A 290 12.30 7.59 6.36
CA LEU A 290 12.38 7.76 4.91
C LEU A 290 13.46 8.81 4.54
N PRO A 291 14.02 8.75 3.31
CA PRO A 291 15.03 9.73 2.85
C PRO A 291 14.45 11.14 2.68
N VAL A 292 13.11 11.27 2.70
CA VAL A 292 12.37 12.54 2.66
C VAL A 292 11.46 12.67 3.88
N LYS A 293 11.25 13.91 4.35
CA LYS A 293 10.24 14.20 5.38
C LYS A 293 8.88 14.41 4.72
N LEU A 294 7.88 13.62 5.13
CA LEU A 294 6.53 13.77 4.63
C LEU A 294 5.82 15.00 5.23
N PRO A 295 4.96 15.70 4.46
CA PRO A 295 4.06 16.71 5.01
C PRO A 295 3.05 16.07 5.97
N LYS A 296 2.53 16.86 6.92
CA LYS A 296 1.68 16.39 8.05
C LYS A 296 0.38 15.63 7.69
N ASN A 297 0.02 15.55 6.41
CA ASN A 297 -1.24 14.97 5.93
C ASN A 297 -1.03 13.68 5.09
N TYR A 298 0.20 13.21 4.93
CA TYR A 298 0.53 12.01 4.17
C TYR A 298 0.85 10.85 5.10
N SER A 299 0.29 9.68 4.82
CA SER A 299 0.67 8.43 5.48
C SER A 299 1.65 7.63 4.63
N THR A 300 2.54 6.89 5.29
CA THR A 300 3.37 5.87 4.64
C THR A 300 2.67 4.52 4.77
N ARG A 301 2.46 3.81 3.67
CA ARG A 301 2.19 2.37 3.69
C ARG A 301 3.51 1.63 3.45
N LEU A 302 3.84 0.68 4.32
CA LEU A 302 4.94 -0.25 4.10
C LEU A 302 4.40 -1.54 3.47
N VAL A 303 5.05 -2.06 2.44
CA VAL A 303 4.65 -3.31 1.77
C VAL A 303 5.86 -4.25 1.75
N PRO A 304 5.79 -5.44 2.38
CA PRO A 304 6.79 -6.48 2.22
C PRO A 304 6.62 -7.15 0.86
N ASP A 305 7.73 -7.53 0.25
CA ASP A 305 7.81 -8.17 -1.06
C ASP A 305 9.04 -9.10 -1.14
N ALA A 306 9.09 -9.96 -2.16
CA ALA A 306 10.27 -10.76 -2.50
C ALA A 306 11.55 -9.91 -2.69
N ARG A 307 11.42 -8.64 -3.10
CA ARG A 307 12.55 -7.68 -3.26
C ARG A 307 13.02 -7.05 -1.95
N GLY A 308 12.25 -7.16 -0.87
CA GLY A 308 12.49 -6.47 0.40
C GLY A 308 11.26 -5.66 0.85
N TRP A 309 11.48 -4.43 1.29
CA TRP A 309 10.40 -3.55 1.77
C TRP A 309 10.24 -2.35 0.85
N MET A 310 9.00 -2.02 0.51
CA MET A 310 8.65 -0.81 -0.24
C MET A 310 7.84 0.15 0.62
N ALA A 311 8.11 1.45 0.47
CA ALA A 311 7.40 2.52 1.16
C ALA A 311 6.65 3.38 0.14
N LEU A 312 5.34 3.49 0.32
CA LEU A 312 4.45 4.25 -0.56
C LEU A 312 3.85 5.42 0.21
N VAL A 313 3.95 6.62 -0.35
CA VAL A 313 3.42 7.84 0.25
C VAL A 313 2.02 8.13 -0.29
N ARG A 314 1.02 8.05 0.58
CA ARG A 314 -0.39 8.19 0.22
C ARG A 314 -0.96 9.55 0.64
N GLY A 315 -1.65 10.21 -0.29
CA GLY A 315 -2.50 11.36 0.00
C GLY A 315 -3.97 10.93 0.13
N GLY A 316 -4.52 10.96 1.35
CA GLY A 316 -5.94 10.66 1.60
C GLY A 316 -6.30 9.17 1.73
N CYS A 317 -7.57 8.93 2.06
CA CYS A 317 -8.15 7.59 2.34
C CYS A 317 -8.43 6.75 1.10
#